data_AF-A0A9X4FSR8-F1
#
_entry.id   AF-A0A9X4FSR8-F1
#
_cell.length_a   1.000
_cell.length_b   1.000
_cell.length_c   1.000
_cell.angle_alpha   90.00
_cell.angle_beta   90.00
_cell.angle_gamma   90.00
#
_symmetry.space_group_name_H-M   'P 1'
#
loop_
_entity.id
_entity.type
_entity.pdbx_description
1 polymer ?
#
loop_
_entity_poly.entity_id
_entity_poly.type
_entity_poly.pdbx_seq_one_letter_code
_entity_poly.pdbx_strand_id
1 'polypeptide(L)'
;MFSRSLTGSKKHYDSDHFEIVKPLANLGTVYGTLGDPQKAKELFERALPIFEKHYGSGHVQVAKLLANLGIAYGALGDHKKQEELLEQALPIFEKHYGPDHPEVAKLLAELDDI
;
A
#
# COMPACT_ATOMS: atom_id res chain seq x y z
N MET A 1 0.23 15.03 -46.44
CA MET A 1 -0.61 15.48 -45.30
C MET A 1 -0.72 14.32 -44.34
N PHE A 2 -0.07 14.43 -43.19
CA PHE A 2 -0.04 13.42 -42.13
C PHE A 2 -1.30 13.53 -41.26
N SER A 3 -2.11 12.48 -41.17
CA SER A 3 -3.05 12.29 -40.07
C SER A 3 -2.61 11.07 -39.25
N ARG A 4 -2.05 11.36 -38.07
CA ARG A 4 -1.56 10.38 -37.08
C ARG A 4 -2.70 9.51 -36.57
N SER A 5 -2.63 8.20 -36.82
CA SER A 5 -3.28 7.20 -35.95
C SER A 5 -2.28 6.80 -34.86
N LEU A 6 -2.47 7.31 -33.65
CA LEU A 6 -1.76 6.86 -32.45
C LEU A 6 -2.77 6.20 -31.51
N THR A 7 -3.22 5.01 -31.89
CA THR A 7 -4.05 4.13 -31.07
C THR A 7 -3.33 2.78 -31.02
N GLY A 8 -2.31 2.66 -30.17
CA GLY A 8 -1.54 1.41 -30.09
C GLY A 8 -0.46 1.32 -29.01
N SER A 9 -0.14 2.39 -28.29
CA SER A 9 1.01 2.40 -27.38
C SER A 9 0.70 3.06 -26.03
N LYS A 10 -0.37 2.61 -25.36
CA LYS A 10 -0.71 3.06 -24.00
C LYS A 10 -0.97 1.95 -22.98
N LYS A 11 -0.84 0.67 -23.35
CA LYS A 11 -1.10 -0.46 -22.45
C LYS A 11 0.14 -1.17 -21.89
N HIS A 12 1.33 -0.95 -22.44
CA HIS A 12 2.56 -1.63 -21.97
C HIS A 12 3.35 -0.85 -20.91
N TYR A 13 3.29 0.48 -20.90
CA TYR A 13 4.17 1.27 -20.02
C TYR A 13 3.76 1.23 -18.53
N ASP A 14 2.47 1.03 -18.23
CA ASP A 14 2.00 0.90 -16.85
C ASP A 14 2.33 -0.48 -16.24
N SER A 15 2.50 -1.53 -17.06
CA SER A 15 2.81 -2.87 -16.56
C SER A 15 4.27 -3.00 -16.13
N ASP A 16 5.20 -2.48 -16.92
CA ASP A 16 6.64 -2.57 -16.61
C ASP A 16 6.99 -1.75 -15.35
N HIS A 17 6.35 -0.60 -15.17
CA HIS A 17 6.51 0.21 -13.96
C HIS A 17 5.86 -0.46 -12.73
N PHE A 18 4.77 -1.21 -12.92
CA PHE A 18 4.07 -1.90 -11.84
C PHE A 18 4.81 -3.17 -11.36
N GLU A 19 5.38 -3.95 -12.28
CA GLU A 19 6.14 -5.16 -11.95
C GLU A 19 7.40 -4.85 -11.12
N ILE A 20 7.94 -3.62 -11.19
CA ILE A 20 9.04 -3.15 -10.34
C ILE A 20 8.57 -2.81 -8.92
N VAL A 21 7.29 -2.46 -8.72
CA VAL A 21 6.79 -1.93 -7.44
C VAL A 21 6.30 -3.03 -6.51
N LYS A 22 5.82 -4.16 -7.04
CA LYS A 22 5.57 -5.36 -6.21
C LYS A 22 6.81 -5.75 -5.39
N PRO A 23 8.03 -5.85 -5.99
CA PRO A 23 9.26 -6.01 -5.24
C PRO A 23 9.51 -4.93 -4.19
N LEU A 24 9.20 -3.64 -4.45
CA LEU A 24 9.37 -2.56 -3.46
C LEU A 24 8.48 -2.76 -2.22
N ALA A 25 7.22 -3.15 -2.40
CA ALA A 25 6.32 -3.46 -1.30
C ALA A 25 6.77 -4.70 -0.51
N ASN A 26 7.26 -5.72 -1.21
CA ASN A 26 7.82 -6.92 -0.57
C ASN A 26 9.09 -6.58 0.22
N LEU A 27 9.97 -5.75 -0.34
CA LEU A 27 11.17 -5.25 0.34
C LEU A 27 10.82 -4.40 1.55
N GLY A 28 9.80 -3.54 1.47
CA GLY A 28 9.32 -2.77 2.62
C GLY A 28 8.89 -3.67 3.77
N THR A 29 8.18 -4.76 3.46
CA THR A 29 7.80 -5.79 4.45
C THR A 29 9.02 -6.45 5.07
N VAL A 30 10.02 -6.79 4.25
CA VAL A 30 11.28 -7.40 4.72
C VAL A 30 12.08 -6.43 5.61
N TYR A 31 12.16 -5.15 5.27
CA TYR A 31 12.86 -4.18 6.12
C TYR A 31 12.13 -3.94 7.45
N GLY A 32 10.79 -3.95 7.44
CA GLY A 32 9.99 -3.92 8.66
C GLY A 32 10.31 -5.10 9.59
N THR A 33 10.41 -6.33 9.05
CA THR A 33 10.75 -7.51 9.86
C THR A 33 12.21 -7.56 10.28
N LEU A 34 13.11 -6.93 9.53
CA LEU A 34 14.53 -6.77 9.87
C LEU A 34 14.79 -5.65 10.89
N GLY A 35 13.76 -4.93 11.33
CA GLY A 35 13.88 -3.85 12.31
C GLY A 35 14.39 -2.52 11.74
N ASP A 36 14.22 -2.27 10.44
CA ASP A 36 14.50 -0.99 9.79
C ASP A 36 13.19 -0.32 9.32
N PRO A 37 12.42 0.28 10.25
CA PRO A 37 11.13 0.89 9.93
C PRO A 37 11.27 2.15 9.06
N GLN A 38 12.41 2.85 9.14
CA GLN A 38 12.68 4.02 8.30
C GLN A 38 12.75 3.63 6.83
N LYS A 39 13.49 2.57 6.50
CA LYS A 39 13.60 2.10 5.12
C LYS A 39 12.32 1.46 4.61
N ALA A 40 11.58 0.77 5.49
CA ALA A 40 10.25 0.24 5.16
C ALA A 40 9.30 1.38 4.75
N LYS A 41 9.22 2.45 5.56
CA LYS A 41 8.41 3.64 5.27
C LYS A 41 8.75 4.24 3.90
N GLU A 42 10.03 4.52 3.62
CA GLU A 42 10.46 5.12 2.35
C GLU A 42 10.05 4.28 1.12
N LEU A 43 10.16 2.96 1.24
CA LEU A 43 9.76 2.04 0.17
C LEU A 43 8.24 2.02 -0.04
N PHE A 44 7.47 2.03 1.04
CA PHE A 44 6.01 2.04 0.97
C PHE A 44 5.46 3.37 0.45
N GLU A 45 6.01 4.51 0.88
CA GLU A 45 5.64 5.84 0.35
C GLU A 45 5.88 5.94 -1.16
N ARG A 46 6.99 5.37 -1.64
CA ARG A 46 7.29 5.33 -3.07
C ARG A 46 6.36 4.40 -3.85
N ALA A 47 5.92 3.31 -3.23
CA ALA A 47 5.04 2.33 -3.86
C ALA A 47 3.57 2.80 -3.94
N LEU A 48 3.12 3.57 -2.95
CA LEU A 48 1.71 3.95 -2.78
C LEU A 48 1.06 4.59 -4.02
N PRO A 49 1.59 5.69 -4.60
CA PRO A 49 0.94 6.34 -5.74
C PRO A 49 0.89 5.45 -6.98
N ILE A 50 1.81 4.48 -7.10
CA ILE A 50 1.86 3.57 -8.24
C ILE A 50 0.80 2.47 -8.06
N PHE A 51 0.65 1.96 -6.84
CA PHE A 51 -0.41 1.01 -6.49
C PHE A 51 -1.80 1.63 -6.64
N GLU A 52 -2.00 2.87 -6.18
CA GLU A 52 -3.25 3.61 -6.36
C GLU A 52 -3.59 3.83 -7.84
N LYS A 53 -2.60 4.20 -8.67
CA LYS A 53 -2.80 4.37 -10.10
C LYS A 53 -3.15 3.06 -10.81
N HIS A 54 -2.51 1.95 -10.41
CA HIS A 54 -2.67 0.65 -11.07
C HIS A 54 -3.96 -0.06 -10.65
N TYR A 55 -4.24 -0.12 -9.35
CA TYR A 55 -5.35 -0.88 -8.78
C TYR A 55 -6.58 -0.04 -8.44
N GLY A 56 -6.41 1.27 -8.25
CA GLY A 56 -7.41 2.15 -7.64
C GLY A 56 -7.30 2.18 -6.11
N SER A 57 -7.61 3.34 -5.52
CA SER A 57 -7.47 3.58 -4.07
C SER A 57 -8.30 2.64 -3.19
N GLY A 58 -9.43 2.13 -3.69
CA GLY A 58 -10.30 1.19 -2.95
C GLY A 58 -9.92 -0.28 -3.09
N HIS A 59 -8.73 -0.60 -3.60
CA HIS A 59 -8.31 -1.99 -3.83
C HIS A 59 -7.55 -2.57 -2.63
N VAL A 60 -7.75 -3.86 -2.34
CA VAL A 60 -7.14 -4.54 -1.18
C VAL A 60 -5.60 -4.46 -1.16
N GLN A 61 -4.95 -4.41 -2.32
CA GLN A 61 -3.49 -4.25 -2.40
C GLN A 61 -3.02 -2.85 -1.98
N VAL A 62 -3.83 -1.81 -2.21
CA VAL A 62 -3.56 -0.46 -1.68
C VAL A 62 -3.77 -0.46 -0.17
N ALA A 63 -4.84 -1.09 0.33
CA ALA A 63 -5.09 -1.21 1.77
C ALA A 63 -3.96 -1.90 2.53
N LYS A 64 -3.43 -3.01 1.98
CA LYS A 64 -2.24 -3.69 2.54
C LYS A 64 -1.03 -2.76 2.63
N LEU A 65 -0.82 -1.95 1.59
CA LEU A 65 0.30 -1.02 1.54
C LEU A 65 0.14 0.13 2.53
N LEU A 66 -1.08 0.67 2.67
CA LEU A 66 -1.43 1.68 3.68
C LEU A 66 -1.23 1.14 5.10
N ALA A 67 -1.71 -0.08 5.39
CA ALA A 67 -1.54 -0.70 6.70
C ALA A 67 -0.06 -0.88 7.07
N ASN A 68 0.75 -1.40 6.14
CA ASN A 68 2.18 -1.57 6.36
C ASN A 68 2.93 -0.23 6.51
N LEU A 69 2.50 0.81 5.77
CA LEU A 69 3.04 2.16 5.94
C LEU A 69 2.69 2.72 7.32
N GLY A 70 1.45 2.52 7.78
CA GLY A 70 1.01 2.91 9.13
C GLY A 70 1.85 2.25 10.22
N ILE A 71 2.05 0.94 10.15
CA ILE A 71 2.91 0.19 11.08
C ILE A 71 4.35 0.75 11.07
N ALA A 72 4.89 1.09 9.89
CA ALA A 72 6.23 1.67 9.80
C ALA A 72 6.31 3.07 10.46
N TYR A 73 5.26 3.88 10.38
CA TYR A 73 5.16 5.17 11.10
C TYR A 73 5.08 4.97 12.61
N GLY A 74 4.27 4.01 13.08
CA GLY A 74 4.15 3.65 14.50
C GLY A 74 5.47 3.18 15.10
N ALA A 75 6.21 2.33 14.37
CA ALA A 75 7.53 1.87 14.78
C ALA A 75 8.59 3.00 14.86
N LEU A 76 8.33 4.15 14.23
CA LEU A 76 9.14 5.37 14.33
C LEU A 76 8.61 6.36 15.39
N GLY A 77 7.53 6.01 16.10
CA GLY A 77 6.90 6.83 17.15
C GLY A 77 5.83 7.81 16.64
N ASP A 78 5.47 7.77 15.35
CA ASP A 78 4.39 8.60 14.79
C ASP A 78 3.06 7.85 14.81
N HIS A 79 2.53 7.67 16.03
CA HIS A 79 1.28 6.98 16.31
C HIS A 79 0.06 7.65 15.66
N LYS A 80 0.08 8.98 15.55
CA LYS A 80 -0.99 9.71 14.88
C LYS A 80 -1.07 9.33 13.40
N LYS A 81 0.08 9.25 12.72
CA LYS A 81 0.10 8.89 11.31
C LYS A 81 -0.14 7.40 11.08
N GLN A 82 0.24 6.55 12.04
CA GLN A 82 -0.16 5.15 12.06
C GLN A 82 -1.70 5.05 12.05
N GLU A 83 -2.37 5.65 13.04
CA GLU A 83 -3.84 5.65 13.16
C GLU A 83 -4.52 6.10 11.86
N GLU A 84 -4.15 7.28 11.34
CA GLU A 84 -4.72 7.84 10.11
C GLU A 84 -4.62 6.88 8.90
N LEU A 85 -3.54 6.10 8.80
CA LEU A 85 -3.31 5.17 7.70
C LEU A 85 -4.03 3.83 7.90
N LEU A 86 -4.10 3.33 9.15
CA LEU A 86 -4.85 2.11 9.46
C LEU A 86 -6.37 2.35 9.28
N GLU A 87 -6.88 3.51 9.71
CA GLU A 87 -8.29 3.89 9.49
C GLU A 87 -8.65 3.97 7.99
N GLN A 88 -7.72 4.41 7.14
CA GLN A 88 -7.94 4.42 5.69
C GLN A 88 -7.98 3.00 5.09
N ALA A 89 -7.19 2.07 5.63
CA ALA A 89 -7.12 0.70 5.15
C ALA A 89 -8.33 -0.15 5.60
N LEU A 90 -8.85 0.11 6.79
CA LEU A 90 -9.92 -0.66 7.44
C LEU A 90 -11.17 -0.88 6.55
N PRO A 91 -11.84 0.16 6.02
CA PRO A 91 -13.07 -0.03 5.25
C PRO A 91 -12.82 -0.81 3.94
N ILE A 92 -11.61 -0.77 3.40
CA ILE A 92 -11.25 -1.52 2.20
C ILE A 92 -11.09 -3.01 2.55
N PHE A 93 -10.44 -3.32 3.68
CA PHE A 93 -10.31 -4.69 4.15
C PHE A 93 -11.65 -5.31 4.53
N GLU A 94 -12.49 -4.58 5.28
CA GLU A 94 -13.84 -5.04 5.63
C GLU A 94 -14.68 -5.32 4.39
N LYS A 95 -14.63 -4.44 3.40
CA LYS A 95 -15.36 -4.63 2.14
C LYS A 95 -14.85 -5.85 1.35
N HIS A 96 -13.55 -6.12 1.38
CA HIS A 96 -12.95 -7.18 0.57
C HIS A 96 -13.05 -8.56 1.23
N TYR A 97 -12.78 -8.66 2.53
CA TYR A 97 -12.71 -9.93 3.25
C TYR A 97 -13.90 -10.19 4.18
N GLY A 98 -14.64 -9.15 4.57
CA GLY A 98 -15.64 -9.19 5.63
C GLY A 98 -15.06 -8.80 7.00
N PRO A 99 -15.92 -8.32 7.93
CA PRO A 99 -15.49 -7.77 9.22
C PRO A 99 -14.85 -8.82 10.15
N ASP A 100 -15.24 -10.09 10.03
CA ASP A 100 -14.72 -11.17 10.89
C ASP A 100 -13.40 -11.78 10.37
N HIS A 101 -12.81 -11.22 9.31
CA HIS A 101 -11.61 -11.79 8.70
C HIS A 101 -10.36 -11.50 9.57
N PRO A 102 -9.41 -12.46 9.70
CA PRO A 102 -8.20 -12.27 10.51
C PRO A 102 -7.37 -11.02 10.16
N GLU A 103 -7.35 -10.62 8.89
CA GLU A 103 -6.67 -9.39 8.46
C GLU A 103 -7.35 -8.11 8.99
N VAL A 104 -8.68 -8.11 9.10
CA VAL A 104 -9.44 -7.00 9.71
C VAL A 104 -9.18 -6.99 11.21
N ALA A 105 -9.28 -8.16 11.86
CA ALA A 105 -9.00 -8.28 13.28
C ALA A 105 -7.58 -7.84 13.65
N LYS A 106 -6.58 -8.17 12.82
CA LYS A 106 -5.20 -7.70 13.01
C LYS A 106 -5.14 -6.18 12.93
N LEU A 107 -5.75 -5.57 11.92
CA LEU A 107 -5.73 -4.12 11.76
C LEU A 107 -6.38 -3.39 12.95
N LEU A 108 -7.48 -3.94 13.48
CA LEU A 108 -8.15 -3.42 14.67
C LEU A 108 -7.27 -3.55 15.91
N ALA A 109 -6.59 -4.69 16.10
CA ALA A 109 -5.65 -4.84 17.20
C ALA A 109 -4.50 -3.80 17.14
N GLU A 110 -3.98 -3.54 15.93
CA GLU A 110 -2.95 -2.53 15.71
C GLU A 110 -3.45 -1.09 15.90
N LEU A 111 -4.77 -0.85 15.87
CA LEU A 111 -5.41 0.44 16.20
C LEU A 111 -5.65 0.56 17.72
N ASP A 112 -6.04 -0.54 18.37
CA ASP A 112 -6.27 -0.59 19.83
C ASP A 112 -4.95 -0.42 20.63
N ASP A 113 -3.81 -0.78 20.04
CA ASP A 113 -2.48 -0.69 20.65
C ASP A 113 -1.78 0.69 20.49
N ILE A 114 -2.44 1.68 19.84
CA ILE A 114 -1.92 3.05 19.61
C ILE A 114 -2.20 3.97 20.80
#